data_AF-A0AAJ1R940-F1
#
_entry.id   AF-A0AAJ1R940-F1
#
_cell.length_a   1.000
_cell.length_b   1.000
_cell.length_c   1.000
_cell.angle_alpha   90.00
_cell.angle_beta   90.00
_cell.angle_gamma   90.00
#
_symmetry.space_group_name_H-M   'P 1'
#
loop_
_entity.id
_entity.type
_entity.pdbx_description
1 polymer ?
#
loop_
_entity_poly.entity_id
_entity_poly.type
_entity_poly.pdbx_seq_one_letter_code
_entity_poly.pdbx_strand_id
1 'polypeptide(L)'
;MKIKILLPFCFAIACNAQNKNIPTDNPLTTNLDKLVQRKVSVYMEDPARVGISIGIFKDGKSYFYNYGTTELGKSKLPTSKSVYEIASITKTFTGTLLAHALIDRKIKLNDDIRKYLNGNYTNLEFDKQPITIAHLTNHSSGLPQFLPDQSETFKKPMDSVAFALSKFYKNYSKKKFYEDLYEAKVAFKPGTDYKYSNVGTQIAGDILEKVYHKSYEKLLSEYITKPLKMNHTIISIDSVKLMTCYNEKGKVMPRNITTIMAPTGGILSTTEDLVKYMQYHLSQNDKYVALSHTPVVKTEGDQTGLFWRIHTYEDGTKTIYHTGGTFGFSGVLQIYPSENMGVVILSNESDGESQGKLQDIVESILENSSKIN
;
A
#
# COMPACT_ATOMS: atom_id res chain seq x y z
N MET A 1 -60.37 29.86 -26.09
CA MET A 1 -58.93 29.68 -26.36
C MET A 1 -58.48 28.38 -25.68
N LYS A 2 -58.36 27.28 -26.43
CA LYS A 2 -58.05 25.94 -25.87
C LYS A 2 -56.53 25.78 -25.79
N ILE A 3 -55.97 25.72 -24.58
CA ILE A 3 -54.55 25.48 -24.34
C ILE A 3 -54.29 23.97 -24.50
N LYS A 4 -53.52 23.59 -25.52
CA LYS A 4 -52.98 22.24 -25.69
C LYS A 4 -51.78 22.09 -24.75
N ILE A 5 -51.87 21.17 -23.80
CA ILE A 5 -50.74 20.72 -22.98
C ILE A 5 -49.93 19.72 -23.83
N LEU A 6 -48.72 20.11 -24.24
CA LEU A 6 -47.74 19.18 -24.80
C LEU A 6 -47.12 18.36 -23.65
N LEU A 7 -47.27 17.03 -23.68
CA LEU A 7 -46.42 16.14 -22.89
C LEU A 7 -45.00 16.13 -23.48
N PRO A 8 -43.93 16.25 -22.67
CA PRO A 8 -42.58 16.04 -23.16
C PRO A 8 -42.35 14.53 -23.34
N PHE A 9 -42.07 14.11 -24.56
CA PHE A 9 -41.54 12.79 -24.86
C PHE A 9 -40.12 12.72 -24.26
N CYS A 10 -39.98 12.05 -23.11
CA CYS A 10 -38.67 11.64 -22.61
C CYS A 10 -38.11 10.59 -23.58
N PHE A 11 -37.18 11.00 -24.44
CA PHE A 11 -36.27 10.06 -25.09
C PHE A 11 -35.39 9.45 -23.99
N ALA A 12 -35.75 8.25 -23.55
CA ALA A 12 -34.81 7.39 -22.86
C ALA A 12 -33.70 7.08 -23.86
N ILE A 13 -32.57 7.80 -23.77
CA ILE A 13 -31.32 7.37 -24.36
C ILE A 13 -30.95 6.12 -23.57
N ALA A 14 -31.34 4.96 -24.08
CA ALA A 14 -30.78 3.69 -23.66
C ALA A 14 -29.29 3.80 -23.93
N CYS A 15 -28.52 4.08 -22.87
CA CYS A 15 -27.08 3.96 -22.89
C CYS A 15 -26.80 2.48 -23.14
N ASN A 16 -26.57 2.13 -24.40
CA ASN A 16 -26.06 0.84 -24.79
C ASN A 16 -24.60 0.81 -24.29
N ALA A 17 -24.44 0.53 -22.99
CA ALA A 17 -23.18 0.08 -22.45
C ALA A 17 -22.87 -1.22 -23.19
N GLN A 18 -22.08 -1.13 -24.24
CA GLN A 18 -21.41 -2.29 -24.78
C GLN A 18 -20.68 -2.92 -23.60
N ASN A 19 -21.19 -4.03 -23.09
CA ASN A 19 -20.45 -4.94 -22.24
C ASN A 19 -19.20 -5.33 -23.03
N LYS A 20 -18.14 -4.53 -22.96
CA LYS A 20 -16.82 -4.94 -23.40
C LYS A 20 -16.53 -6.19 -22.60
N ASN A 21 -16.36 -7.32 -23.29
CA ASN A 21 -15.86 -8.53 -22.65
C ASN A 21 -14.47 -8.21 -22.09
N ILE A 22 -14.40 -7.89 -20.80
CA ILE A 22 -13.15 -7.66 -20.08
C ILE A 22 -12.42 -9.01 -20.05
N PRO A 23 -11.19 -9.12 -20.60
CA PRO A 23 -10.43 -10.37 -20.51
C PRO A 23 -10.28 -10.79 -19.05
N THR A 24 -10.54 -12.06 -18.74
CA THR A 24 -10.46 -12.58 -17.37
C THR A 24 -10.22 -14.09 -17.34
N ASP A 25 -9.67 -14.56 -16.22
CA ASP A 25 -9.57 -15.98 -15.85
C ASP A 25 -10.65 -16.40 -14.83
N ASN A 26 -11.59 -15.52 -14.49
CA ASN A 26 -12.67 -15.84 -13.56
C ASN A 26 -13.60 -16.93 -14.15
N PRO A 27 -13.79 -18.08 -13.46
CA PRO A 27 -14.59 -19.18 -13.98
C PRO A 27 -16.11 -18.95 -13.91
N LEU A 28 -16.59 -17.96 -13.15
CA LEU A 28 -18.02 -17.61 -13.00
C LEU A 28 -18.91 -18.74 -12.45
N THR A 29 -18.32 -19.67 -11.70
CA THR A 29 -19.01 -20.87 -11.20
C THR A 29 -19.66 -20.68 -9.83
N THR A 30 -18.99 -19.96 -8.93
CA THR A 30 -19.42 -19.78 -7.54
C THR A 30 -20.11 -18.43 -7.32
N ASN A 31 -20.69 -18.23 -6.13
CA ASN A 31 -21.23 -16.92 -5.74
C ASN A 31 -20.12 -15.88 -5.59
N LEU A 32 -18.95 -16.28 -5.08
CA LEU A 32 -17.77 -15.41 -4.99
C LEU A 32 -17.32 -14.97 -6.38
N ASP A 33 -17.22 -15.91 -7.33
CA ASP A 33 -16.85 -15.63 -8.72
C ASP A 33 -17.75 -14.55 -9.34
N LYS A 34 -19.06 -14.70 -9.19
CA LYS A 34 -20.07 -13.75 -9.72
C LYS A 34 -20.03 -12.41 -9.00
N LEU A 35 -19.76 -12.39 -7.70
CA LEU A 35 -19.60 -11.16 -6.93
C LEU A 35 -18.37 -10.37 -7.40
N VAL A 36 -17.21 -11.03 -7.50
CA VAL A 36 -15.97 -10.42 -7.98
C VAL A 36 -16.17 -9.91 -9.40
N GLN A 37 -16.76 -10.72 -10.28
CA GLN A 37 -17.08 -10.29 -11.65
C GLN A 37 -17.90 -9.01 -11.66
N ARG A 38 -19.00 -8.94 -10.91
CA ARG A 38 -19.88 -7.76 -10.89
C ARG A 38 -19.14 -6.51 -10.42
N LYS A 39 -18.34 -6.62 -9.37
CA LYS A 39 -17.63 -5.48 -8.77
C LYS A 39 -16.46 -5.02 -9.65
N VAL A 40 -15.70 -5.95 -10.22
CA VAL A 40 -14.61 -5.62 -11.14
C VAL A 40 -15.14 -5.10 -12.48
N SER A 41 -16.28 -5.59 -12.98
CA SER A 41 -16.91 -5.03 -14.18
C SER A 41 -17.19 -3.54 -14.02
N VAL A 42 -17.78 -3.12 -12.89
CA VAL A 42 -18.03 -1.69 -12.60
C VAL A 42 -16.72 -0.91 -12.53
N TYR A 43 -15.69 -1.45 -11.87
CA TYR A 43 -14.37 -0.81 -11.84
C TYR A 43 -13.80 -0.59 -13.25
N MET A 44 -13.91 -1.61 -14.12
CA MET A 44 -13.36 -1.61 -15.48
C MET A 44 -14.23 -0.87 -16.52
N GLU A 45 -15.39 -0.32 -16.14
CA GLU A 45 -16.18 0.57 -17.02
C GLU A 45 -15.43 1.88 -17.31
N ASP A 46 -14.59 2.31 -16.37
CA ASP A 46 -13.69 3.45 -16.54
C ASP A 46 -12.59 3.10 -17.56
N PRO A 47 -12.51 3.81 -18.71
CA PRO A 47 -11.58 3.50 -19.78
C PRO A 47 -10.12 3.70 -19.39
N ALA A 48 -9.82 4.35 -18.26
CA ALA A 48 -8.47 4.44 -17.73
C ALA A 48 -7.97 3.08 -17.20
N ARG A 49 -8.85 2.18 -16.75
CA ARG A 49 -8.42 0.93 -16.10
C ARG A 49 -7.79 -0.05 -17.09
N VAL A 50 -6.64 -0.59 -16.71
CA VAL A 50 -5.82 -1.45 -17.59
C VAL A 50 -5.87 -2.91 -17.18
N GLY A 51 -5.41 -3.23 -15.98
CA GLY A 51 -5.31 -4.58 -15.46
C GLY A 51 -5.37 -4.59 -13.95
N ILE A 52 -5.99 -5.64 -13.40
CA ILE A 52 -6.23 -5.82 -11.97
C ILE A 52 -6.06 -7.29 -11.61
N SER A 53 -5.34 -7.55 -10.54
CA SER A 53 -5.13 -8.87 -9.94
C SER A 53 -5.64 -8.84 -8.52
N ILE A 54 -6.46 -9.83 -8.16
CA ILE A 54 -7.10 -9.98 -6.86
C ILE A 54 -6.67 -11.32 -6.26
N GLY A 55 -6.29 -11.30 -5.00
CA GLY A 55 -6.09 -12.49 -4.17
C GLY A 55 -7.02 -12.43 -2.96
N ILE A 56 -7.79 -13.48 -2.73
CA ILE A 56 -8.68 -13.60 -1.56
C ILE A 56 -8.25 -14.82 -0.78
N PHE A 57 -8.18 -14.70 0.54
CA PHE A 57 -8.09 -15.82 1.46
C PHE A 57 -9.31 -15.83 2.37
N LYS A 58 -9.96 -16.98 2.52
CA LYS A 58 -11.05 -17.19 3.47
C LYS A 58 -11.02 -18.65 3.93
N ASP A 59 -11.01 -18.87 5.24
CA ASP A 59 -11.20 -20.19 5.85
C ASP A 59 -10.30 -21.30 5.26
N GLY A 60 -9.02 -20.99 5.09
CA GLY A 60 -8.02 -21.96 4.60
C GLY A 60 -7.98 -22.11 3.07
N LYS A 61 -8.83 -21.39 2.32
CA LYS A 61 -8.85 -21.41 0.85
C LYS A 61 -8.38 -20.09 0.26
N SER A 62 -7.68 -20.19 -0.86
CA SER A 62 -7.20 -19.05 -1.64
C SER A 62 -7.88 -19.00 -3.00
N TYR A 63 -8.30 -17.81 -3.41
CA TYR A 63 -8.91 -17.53 -4.70
C TYR A 63 -8.14 -16.42 -5.40
N PHE A 64 -7.97 -16.54 -6.72
CA PHE A 64 -7.28 -15.55 -7.52
C PHE A 64 -8.14 -15.18 -8.72
N TYR A 65 -8.23 -13.87 -8.99
CA TYR A 65 -8.98 -13.35 -10.12
C TYR A 65 -8.15 -12.29 -10.82
N ASN A 66 -8.01 -12.40 -12.13
CA ASN A 66 -7.24 -11.49 -12.95
C ASN A 66 -8.11 -10.96 -14.08
N TYR A 67 -8.01 -9.66 -14.34
CA TYR A 67 -8.79 -8.98 -15.35
C TYR A 67 -7.95 -7.98 -16.13
N GLY A 68 -8.39 -7.69 -17.36
CA GLY A 68 -7.77 -6.70 -18.20
C GLY A 68 -6.47 -7.19 -18.82
N THR A 69 -5.42 -6.37 -18.80
CA THR A 69 -4.20 -6.62 -19.58
C THR A 69 -2.94 -6.23 -18.83
N THR A 70 -1.82 -6.89 -19.10
CA THR A 70 -0.51 -6.53 -18.51
C THR A 70 0.07 -5.23 -19.07
N GLU A 71 -0.43 -4.80 -20.23
CA GLU A 71 0.03 -3.63 -20.97
C GLU A 71 -1.13 -3.15 -21.85
N LEU A 72 -1.41 -1.85 -21.81
CA LEU A 72 -2.48 -1.22 -22.57
C LEU A 72 -2.33 -1.51 -24.07
N GLY A 73 -3.40 -1.97 -24.71
CA GLY A 73 -3.41 -2.34 -26.13
C GLY A 73 -2.84 -3.72 -26.45
N LYS A 74 -2.42 -4.50 -25.45
CA LYS A 74 -2.04 -5.92 -25.61
C LYS A 74 -3.18 -6.83 -25.14
N SER A 75 -3.13 -8.11 -25.50
CA SER A 75 -4.13 -9.11 -25.10
C SER A 75 -3.70 -10.00 -23.91
N LYS A 76 -2.48 -9.80 -23.40
CA LYS A 76 -1.94 -10.65 -22.35
C LYS A 76 -2.64 -10.36 -21.02
N LEU A 77 -3.34 -11.35 -20.48
CA LEU A 77 -3.97 -11.29 -19.17
C LEU A 77 -2.90 -11.27 -18.05
N PRO A 78 -3.11 -10.50 -16.97
CA PRO A 78 -2.35 -10.67 -15.73
C PRO A 78 -2.55 -12.06 -15.13
N THR A 79 -1.70 -12.44 -14.19
CA THR A 79 -1.83 -13.70 -13.44
C THR A 79 -1.57 -13.43 -11.97
N SER A 80 -1.83 -14.40 -11.10
CA SER A 80 -1.45 -14.31 -9.68
C SER A 80 0.07 -14.15 -9.46
N LYS A 81 0.89 -14.34 -10.49
CA LYS A 81 2.35 -14.15 -10.51
C LYS A 81 2.80 -12.89 -11.25
N SER A 82 1.88 -12.07 -11.75
CA SER A 82 2.21 -10.75 -12.28
C SER A 82 2.80 -9.89 -11.16
N VAL A 83 3.92 -9.23 -11.45
CA VAL A 83 4.65 -8.42 -10.47
C VAL A 83 4.20 -6.97 -10.56
N TYR A 84 3.94 -6.37 -9.40
CA TYR A 84 3.50 -4.99 -9.22
C TYR A 84 4.41 -4.26 -8.21
N GLU A 85 4.49 -2.93 -8.29
CA GLU A 85 4.93 -2.13 -7.16
C GLU A 85 3.79 -2.13 -6.12
N ILE A 86 4.07 -2.59 -4.89
CA ILE A 86 3.05 -2.58 -3.82
C ILE A 86 3.04 -1.28 -3.04
N ALA A 87 3.95 -0.35 -3.39
CA ALA A 87 4.03 0.99 -2.84
C ALA A 87 3.96 0.96 -1.31
N SER A 88 3.17 1.83 -0.68
CA SER A 88 3.09 1.95 0.78
C SER A 88 2.60 0.70 1.53
N ILE A 89 2.06 -0.34 0.88
CA ILE A 89 1.87 -1.65 1.53
C ILE A 89 3.22 -2.18 2.05
N THR A 90 4.33 -1.83 1.39
CA THR A 90 5.71 -2.06 1.85
C THR A 90 5.93 -1.69 3.31
N LYS A 91 5.30 -0.62 3.83
CA LYS A 91 5.51 -0.17 5.20
C LYS A 91 5.07 -1.21 6.23
N THR A 92 4.09 -2.03 5.88
CA THR A 92 3.64 -3.14 6.74
C THR A 92 4.74 -4.19 6.93
N PHE A 93 5.56 -4.46 5.89
CA PHE A 93 6.72 -5.35 6.00
C PHE A 93 7.78 -4.75 6.93
N THR A 94 8.04 -3.44 6.81
CA THR A 94 8.91 -2.71 7.75
C THR A 94 8.36 -2.80 9.17
N GLY A 95 7.04 -2.67 9.35
CA GLY A 95 6.36 -2.84 10.63
C GLY A 95 6.56 -4.23 11.24
N THR A 96 6.45 -5.28 10.44
CA THR A 96 6.74 -6.66 10.85
C THR A 96 8.20 -6.83 11.26
N LEU A 97 9.16 -6.27 10.51
CA LEU A 97 10.58 -6.30 10.89
C LEU A 97 10.86 -5.52 12.19
N LEU A 98 10.16 -4.39 12.42
CA LEU A 98 10.23 -3.67 13.69
C LEU A 98 9.66 -4.51 14.85
N ALA A 99 8.60 -5.27 14.63
CA ALA A 99 8.07 -6.20 15.62
C ALA A 99 9.14 -7.23 16.02
N HIS A 100 9.90 -7.77 15.06
CA HIS A 100 11.06 -8.61 15.35
C HIS A 100 12.09 -7.88 16.20
N ALA A 101 12.51 -6.67 15.82
CA ALA A 101 13.49 -5.90 16.57
C ALA A 101 13.07 -5.56 18.00
N LEU A 102 11.78 -5.28 18.23
CA LEU A 102 11.20 -5.03 19.55
C LEU A 102 11.21 -6.28 20.43
N ILE A 103 10.78 -7.42 19.88
CA ILE A 103 10.77 -8.71 20.58
C ILE A 103 12.19 -9.18 20.89
N ASP A 104 13.13 -8.97 19.97
CA ASP A 104 14.55 -9.29 20.13
C ASP A 104 15.27 -8.28 21.05
N ARG A 105 14.54 -7.29 21.59
CA ARG A 105 15.03 -6.24 22.51
C ARG A 105 16.17 -5.40 21.92
N LYS A 106 16.25 -5.29 20.59
CA LYS A 106 17.22 -4.47 19.86
C LYS A 106 16.84 -3.00 19.82
N ILE A 107 15.54 -2.71 19.94
CA ILE A 107 14.97 -1.37 20.04
C ILE A 107 13.82 -1.39 21.06
N LYS A 108 13.38 -0.20 21.51
CA LYS A 108 12.15 0.02 22.28
C LYS A 108 11.29 1.06 21.58
N LEU A 109 9.97 0.96 21.73
CA LEU A 109 9.02 1.92 21.15
C LEU A 109 9.29 3.36 21.59
N ASN A 110 9.70 3.56 22.83
CA ASN A 110 9.99 4.87 23.41
C ASN A 110 11.46 5.32 23.25
N ASP A 111 12.27 4.58 22.50
CA ASP A 111 13.63 5.04 22.23
C ASP A 111 13.61 6.28 21.35
N ASP A 112 14.37 7.29 21.76
CA ASP A 112 14.80 8.39 20.92
C ASP A 112 15.54 7.84 19.69
N ILE A 113 15.07 8.19 18.49
CA ILE A 113 15.62 7.70 17.24
C ILE A 113 17.07 8.10 17.04
N ARG A 114 17.51 9.21 17.64
CA ARG A 114 18.87 9.76 17.50
C ARG A 114 19.95 8.81 18.02
N LYS A 115 19.60 7.93 18.98
CA LYS A 115 20.48 6.85 19.46
C LYS A 115 20.96 5.93 18.33
N TYR A 116 20.16 5.81 17.28
CA TYR A 116 20.42 4.94 16.15
C TYR A 116 20.97 5.68 14.93
N LEU A 117 21.10 7.01 14.96
CA LEU A 117 21.64 7.79 13.86
C LEU A 117 23.14 8.09 14.09
N ASN A 118 23.88 8.36 13.01
CA ASN A 118 25.28 8.75 13.11
C ASN A 118 25.39 10.28 13.01
N GLY A 119 25.78 10.92 14.10
CA GLY A 119 25.97 12.37 14.20
C GLY A 119 24.90 13.07 15.06
N ASN A 120 24.97 14.41 15.13
CA ASN A 120 24.23 15.19 16.11
C ASN A 120 22.96 15.82 15.53
N TYR A 121 21.86 15.07 15.58
CA TYR A 121 20.56 15.48 15.04
C TYR A 121 19.70 16.22 16.07
N THR A 122 20.17 17.39 16.54
CA THR A 122 19.39 18.22 17.49
C THR A 122 18.11 18.79 16.87
N ASN A 123 17.95 18.73 15.55
CA ASN A 123 16.75 19.15 14.83
C ASN A 123 15.61 18.10 14.85
N LEU A 124 15.88 16.85 15.25
CA LEU A 124 14.88 15.75 15.28
C LEU A 124 14.09 15.71 16.60
N GLU A 125 13.65 16.88 17.04
CA GLU A 125 12.80 17.11 18.20
C GLU A 125 11.94 18.35 17.98
N PHE A 126 10.92 18.54 18.81
CA PHE A 126 10.13 19.77 18.89
C PHE A 126 9.95 20.14 20.36
N ASP A 127 10.27 21.38 20.74
CA ASP A 127 10.23 21.82 22.15
C ASP A 127 10.90 20.84 23.13
N LYS A 128 12.10 20.36 22.76
CA LYS A 128 12.90 19.36 23.52
C LYS A 128 12.24 17.98 23.66
N GLN A 129 11.17 17.70 22.92
CA GLN A 129 10.53 16.40 22.86
C GLN A 129 11.07 15.62 21.65
N PRO A 130 11.82 14.53 21.86
CA PRO A 130 12.42 13.78 20.77
C PRO A 130 11.40 12.96 19.99
N ILE A 131 11.73 12.68 18.72
CA ILE A 131 11.03 11.66 17.94
C ILE A 131 11.41 10.28 18.50
N THR A 132 10.41 9.41 18.70
CA THR A 132 10.60 8.04 19.16
C THR A 132 10.32 7.04 18.05
N ILE A 133 10.69 5.77 18.24
CA ILE A 133 10.33 4.68 17.32
C ILE A 133 8.81 4.62 17.10
N ALA A 134 8.00 4.75 18.16
CA ALA A 134 6.54 4.76 18.05
C ALA A 134 6.02 5.89 17.14
N HIS A 135 6.62 7.08 17.23
CA HIS A 135 6.25 8.23 16.39
C HIS A 135 6.58 8.02 14.90
N LEU A 136 7.60 7.21 14.59
CA LEU A 136 7.88 6.84 13.21
C LEU A 136 6.78 5.95 12.64
N THR A 137 6.32 4.97 13.43
CA THR A 137 5.47 3.89 12.93
C THR A 137 3.99 4.25 12.77
N ASN A 138 3.55 5.30 13.45
CA ASN A 138 2.17 5.80 13.39
C ASN A 138 2.04 7.15 12.68
N HIS A 139 3.11 7.65 12.06
CA HIS A 139 3.16 8.95 11.40
C HIS A 139 2.86 10.15 12.31
N SER A 140 3.18 10.09 13.60
CA SER A 140 3.08 11.23 14.53
C SER A 140 4.43 11.88 14.87
N SER A 141 5.45 11.67 14.04
CA SER A 141 6.79 12.25 14.22
C SER A 141 6.91 13.73 13.84
N GLY A 142 5.96 14.27 13.06
CA GLY A 142 6.06 15.62 12.49
C GLY A 142 7.06 15.76 11.33
N LEU A 143 7.74 14.68 10.92
CA LEU A 143 8.68 14.68 9.81
C LEU A 143 7.99 14.96 8.46
N PRO A 144 8.71 15.54 7.48
CA PRO A 144 8.15 15.75 6.15
C PRO A 144 7.87 14.42 5.44
N GLN A 145 7.05 14.48 4.38
CA GLN A 145 6.77 13.30 3.57
C GLN A 145 7.99 12.85 2.78
N PHE A 146 8.81 13.79 2.30
CA PHE A 146 9.99 13.54 1.47
C PHE A 146 11.17 14.41 1.94
N LEU A 147 12.39 13.98 1.63
CA LEU A 147 13.60 14.79 1.78
C LEU A 147 14.33 14.91 0.42
N PRO A 148 14.88 16.10 0.10
CA PRO A 148 14.51 17.39 0.72
C PRO A 148 13.02 17.66 0.48
N ASP A 149 12.48 18.74 1.06
CA ASP A 149 11.07 19.08 0.82
C ASP A 149 10.77 19.17 -0.67
N GLN A 150 9.73 18.44 -1.10
CA GLN A 150 9.28 18.34 -2.49
C GLN A 150 8.00 19.14 -2.74
N SER A 151 7.53 19.94 -1.78
CA SER A 151 6.28 20.72 -1.87
C SER A 151 6.15 21.50 -3.19
N GLU A 152 7.21 22.18 -3.64
CA GLU A 152 7.24 22.89 -4.93
C GLU A 152 7.13 21.96 -6.15
N THR A 153 7.70 20.76 -6.07
CA THR A 153 7.53 19.75 -7.13
C THR A 153 6.06 19.37 -7.24
N PHE A 154 5.39 19.12 -6.13
CA PHE A 154 3.97 18.70 -6.08
C PHE A 154 2.97 19.79 -6.48
N LYS A 155 3.40 21.05 -6.71
CA LYS A 155 2.56 22.09 -7.34
C LYS A 155 2.41 21.92 -8.85
N LYS A 156 3.21 21.05 -9.48
CA LYS A 156 3.18 20.76 -10.92
C LYS A 156 2.10 19.71 -11.24
N PRO A 157 1.69 19.57 -12.52
CA PRO A 157 0.82 18.46 -12.93
C PRO A 157 1.42 17.10 -12.53
N MET A 158 0.58 16.17 -12.08
CA MET A 158 1.01 14.89 -11.50
C MET A 158 1.93 14.09 -12.44
N ASP A 159 1.62 14.08 -13.74
CA ASP A 159 2.46 13.44 -14.75
C ASP A 159 3.89 13.95 -14.70
N SER A 160 4.08 15.27 -14.56
CA SER A 160 5.42 15.89 -14.48
C SER A 160 6.10 15.60 -13.14
N VAL A 161 5.33 15.51 -12.05
CA VAL A 161 5.82 15.13 -10.72
C VAL A 161 6.44 13.74 -10.76
N ALA A 162 5.78 12.78 -11.39
CA ALA A 162 6.24 11.39 -11.48
C ALA A 162 7.65 11.28 -12.08
N PHE A 163 7.87 11.88 -13.25
CA PHE A 163 9.18 11.86 -13.91
C PHE A 163 10.23 12.68 -13.15
N ALA A 164 9.85 13.83 -12.57
CA ALA A 164 10.76 14.64 -11.78
C ALA A 164 11.27 13.89 -10.54
N LEU A 165 10.36 13.24 -9.80
CA LEU A 165 10.71 12.46 -8.61
C LEU A 165 11.50 11.21 -8.99
N SER A 166 11.10 10.47 -10.02
CA SER A 166 11.88 9.30 -10.48
C SER A 166 13.32 9.68 -10.87
N LYS A 167 13.49 10.79 -11.60
CA LYS A 167 14.82 11.33 -11.95
C LYS A 167 15.62 11.78 -10.72
N PHE A 168 14.97 12.44 -9.77
CA PHE A 168 15.59 12.88 -8.53
C PHE A 168 16.10 11.69 -7.72
N TYR A 169 15.22 10.73 -7.46
CA TYR A 169 15.49 9.58 -6.62
C TYR A 169 16.56 8.66 -7.21
N LYS A 170 16.65 8.54 -8.54
CA LYS A 170 17.71 7.77 -9.21
C LYS A 170 19.14 8.16 -8.76
N ASN A 171 19.36 9.42 -8.38
CA ASN A 171 20.66 9.91 -7.92
C ASN A 171 20.67 10.28 -6.42
N TYR A 172 19.59 9.98 -5.70
CA TYR A 172 19.45 10.33 -4.29
C TYR A 172 20.05 9.26 -3.39
N SER A 173 21.28 9.52 -2.93
CA SER A 173 22.03 8.58 -2.10
C SER A 173 21.62 8.63 -0.62
N LYS A 174 21.89 7.55 0.12
CA LYS A 174 21.76 7.51 1.59
C LYS A 174 22.57 8.61 2.28
N LYS A 175 23.74 8.98 1.74
CA LYS A 175 24.52 10.13 2.22
C LYS A 175 23.73 11.42 2.08
N LYS A 176 23.18 11.70 0.90
CA LYS A 176 22.40 12.92 0.64
C LYS A 176 21.13 12.98 1.50
N PHE A 177 20.48 11.85 1.73
CA PHE A 177 19.36 11.76 2.67
C PHE A 177 19.72 12.21 4.07
N TYR A 178 20.85 11.75 4.62
CA TYR A 178 21.28 12.20 5.93
C TYR A 178 21.71 13.67 5.96
N GLU A 179 22.28 14.20 4.88
CA GLU A 179 22.54 15.63 4.72
C GLU A 179 21.24 16.44 4.74
N ASP A 180 20.20 16.02 4.01
CA ASP A 180 18.90 16.70 4.03
C ASP A 180 18.15 16.50 5.36
N LEU A 181 18.39 15.38 6.04
CA LEU A 181 17.80 15.10 7.35
C LEU A 181 18.33 16.07 8.42
N TYR A 182 19.57 16.57 8.30
CA TYR A 182 20.09 17.63 9.19
C TYR A 182 19.31 18.94 9.04
N GLU A 183 18.77 19.21 7.86
CA GLU A 183 17.98 20.41 7.56
C GLU A 183 16.46 20.20 7.76
N ALA A 184 16.04 18.97 8.12
CA ALA A 184 14.64 18.63 8.29
C ALA A 184 14.02 19.38 9.46
N LYS A 185 12.77 19.81 9.29
CA LYS A 185 11.97 20.47 10.33
C LYS A 185 10.87 19.54 10.82
N VAL A 186 10.78 19.40 12.14
CA VAL A 186 9.67 18.73 12.81
C VAL A 186 8.51 19.71 12.92
N ALA A 187 7.35 19.36 12.33
CA ALA A 187 6.25 20.30 12.14
C ALA A 187 5.43 20.58 13.42
N PHE A 188 5.42 19.65 14.37
CA PHE A 188 4.64 19.70 15.59
C PHE A 188 5.26 18.80 16.65
N LYS A 189 4.78 18.91 17.90
CA LYS A 189 5.23 18.06 19.00
C LYS A 189 4.99 16.57 18.68
N PRO A 190 6.02 15.71 18.68
CA PRO A 190 5.83 14.31 18.35
C PRO A 190 4.77 13.64 19.24
N GLY A 191 3.87 12.88 18.62
CA GLY A 191 2.75 12.22 19.30
C GLY A 191 1.45 13.02 19.38
N THR A 192 1.42 14.32 19.03
CA THR A 192 0.19 15.13 19.15
C THR A 192 -0.67 15.15 17.89
N ASP A 193 -0.05 15.08 16.71
CA ASP A 193 -0.73 15.21 15.43
C ASP A 193 -0.29 14.12 14.45
N TYR A 194 -1.05 13.96 13.37
CA TYR A 194 -0.77 13.00 12.30
C TYR A 194 -0.23 13.72 11.05
N LYS A 195 0.90 13.25 10.53
CA LYS A 195 1.46 13.66 9.24
C LYS A 195 2.19 12.51 8.58
N TYR A 196 1.58 11.99 7.51
CA TYR A 196 2.15 10.89 6.73
C TYR A 196 3.58 11.20 6.30
N SER A 197 4.52 10.29 6.65
CA SER A 197 5.94 10.52 6.42
C SER A 197 6.62 9.28 5.85
N ASN A 198 7.12 9.38 4.60
CA ASN A 198 8.00 8.34 4.06
C ASN A 198 9.38 8.40 4.72
N VAL A 199 9.83 9.60 5.09
CA VAL A 199 11.09 9.83 5.82
C VAL A 199 11.11 9.04 7.13
N GLY A 200 10.01 9.04 7.88
CA GLY A 200 9.90 8.26 9.10
C GLY A 200 10.11 6.76 8.87
N THR A 201 9.53 6.20 7.81
CA THR A 201 9.74 4.79 7.45
C THR A 201 11.15 4.52 6.92
N GLN A 202 11.77 5.46 6.20
CA GLN A 202 13.15 5.35 5.74
C GLN A 202 14.12 5.26 6.93
N ILE A 203 13.94 6.13 7.92
CA ILE A 203 14.69 6.07 9.19
C ILE A 203 14.45 4.72 9.87
N ALA A 204 13.21 4.24 9.95
CA ALA A 204 12.92 2.94 10.56
C ALA A 204 13.65 1.78 9.86
N GLY A 205 13.71 1.77 8.53
CA GLY A 205 14.49 0.81 7.75
C GLY A 205 15.99 0.89 8.06
N ASP A 206 16.56 2.08 8.14
CA ASP A 206 17.97 2.28 8.47
C ASP A 206 18.31 1.85 9.90
N ILE A 207 17.41 2.09 10.86
CA ILE A 207 17.54 1.61 12.24
C ILE A 207 17.60 0.08 12.25
N LEU A 208 16.71 -0.58 11.52
CA LEU A 208 16.73 -2.05 11.37
C LEU A 208 18.08 -2.53 10.83
N GLU A 209 18.60 -1.91 9.77
CA GLU A 209 19.90 -2.27 9.22
C GLU A 209 21.02 -2.14 10.25
N LYS A 210 21.00 -1.06 11.04
CA LYS A 210 22.02 -0.78 12.05
C LYS A 210 21.99 -1.77 13.21
N VAL A 211 20.81 -2.09 13.76
CA VAL A 211 20.70 -2.95 14.95
C VAL A 211 20.85 -4.44 14.66
N TYR A 212 20.68 -4.84 13.39
CA TYR A 212 20.92 -6.21 12.92
C TYR A 212 22.25 -6.39 12.18
N HIS A 213 22.93 -5.31 11.80
CA HIS A 213 24.12 -5.34 10.94
C HIS A 213 23.89 -6.11 9.63
N LYS A 214 22.71 -5.95 9.03
CA LYS A 214 22.28 -6.59 7.79
C LYS A 214 21.57 -5.57 6.89
N SER A 215 21.63 -5.75 5.58
CA SER A 215 20.83 -4.91 4.68
C SER A 215 19.34 -5.18 4.87
N TYR A 216 18.50 -4.19 4.56
CA TYR A 216 17.04 -4.33 4.60
C TYR A 216 16.55 -5.52 3.76
N GLU A 217 17.18 -5.75 2.60
CA GLU A 217 16.91 -6.91 1.74
C GLU A 217 17.11 -8.25 2.46
N LYS A 218 18.23 -8.38 3.19
CA LYS A 218 18.53 -9.59 3.94
C LYS A 218 17.53 -9.79 5.07
N LEU A 219 17.12 -8.71 5.75
CA LEU A 219 16.11 -8.77 6.81
C LEU A 219 14.75 -9.19 6.26
N LEU A 220 14.29 -8.55 5.19
CA LEU A 220 13.06 -8.91 4.48
C LEU A 220 13.08 -10.40 4.07
N SER A 221 14.20 -10.87 3.52
CA SER A 221 14.35 -12.25 3.09
C SER A 221 14.33 -13.24 4.25
N GLU A 222 15.10 -12.96 5.31
CA GLU A 222 15.31 -13.88 6.43
C GLU A 222 14.08 -14.01 7.32
N TYR A 223 13.40 -12.90 7.61
CA TYR A 223 12.30 -12.88 8.58
C TYR A 223 10.92 -13.03 7.92
N ILE A 224 10.77 -12.68 6.64
CA ILE A 224 9.45 -12.66 5.98
C ILE A 224 9.43 -13.55 4.75
N THR A 225 10.16 -13.21 3.68
CA THR A 225 9.89 -13.82 2.37
C THR A 225 10.33 -15.27 2.27
N LYS A 226 11.46 -15.69 2.88
CA LYS A 226 11.86 -17.11 2.90
C LYS A 226 10.95 -17.96 3.80
N PRO A 227 10.66 -17.59 5.07
CA PRO A 227 9.76 -18.37 5.91
C PRO A 227 8.36 -18.54 5.30
N LEU A 228 7.84 -17.49 4.66
CA LEU A 228 6.51 -17.49 4.04
C LEU A 228 6.51 -17.99 2.59
N LYS A 229 7.67 -18.39 2.04
CA LYS A 229 7.83 -18.85 0.65
C LYS A 229 7.31 -17.86 -0.39
N MET A 230 7.58 -16.58 -0.18
CA MET A 230 7.21 -15.46 -1.04
C MET A 230 8.29 -15.20 -2.11
N ASN A 231 8.37 -16.10 -3.10
CA ASN A 231 9.49 -16.18 -4.05
C ASN A 231 9.53 -15.04 -5.09
N HIS A 232 8.46 -14.29 -5.24
CA HIS A 232 8.32 -13.16 -6.17
C HIS A 232 8.24 -11.82 -5.42
N THR A 233 8.46 -11.82 -4.09
CA THR A 233 8.51 -10.62 -3.26
C THR A 233 9.95 -10.19 -3.01
N ILE A 234 10.32 -9.06 -3.58
CA ILE A 234 11.71 -8.59 -3.62
C ILE A 234 11.75 -7.06 -3.54
N ILE A 235 12.93 -6.51 -3.25
CA ILE A 235 13.16 -5.08 -3.41
C ILE A 235 13.24 -4.73 -4.89
N SER A 236 12.63 -3.60 -5.27
CA SER A 236 12.58 -3.10 -6.63
C SER A 236 13.99 -2.82 -7.16
N ILE A 237 14.37 -3.59 -8.18
CA ILE A 237 15.61 -3.46 -8.94
C ILE A 237 15.30 -3.53 -10.44
N ASP A 238 16.21 -3.03 -11.28
CA ASP A 238 15.98 -2.89 -12.74
C ASP A 238 15.70 -4.23 -13.45
N SER A 239 16.24 -5.35 -12.96
CA SER A 239 16.19 -6.66 -13.64
C SER A 239 14.85 -7.41 -13.56
N VAL A 240 13.85 -6.87 -12.85
CA VAL A 240 12.57 -7.55 -12.62
C VAL A 240 11.58 -7.22 -13.74
N LYS A 241 10.95 -8.24 -14.30
CA LYS A 241 9.86 -8.08 -15.28
C LYS A 241 8.56 -7.64 -14.57
N LEU A 242 8.45 -6.33 -14.39
CA LEU A 242 7.30 -5.65 -13.82
C LEU A 242 6.17 -5.50 -14.86
N MET A 243 4.93 -5.38 -14.41
CA MET A 243 3.85 -4.88 -15.27
C MET A 243 4.13 -3.46 -15.76
N THR A 244 3.62 -3.12 -16.95
CA THR A 244 3.66 -1.73 -17.41
C THR A 244 2.56 -0.97 -16.67
N CYS A 245 2.91 0.17 -16.10
CA CYS A 245 2.00 0.98 -15.29
C CYS A 245 1.60 2.28 -15.98
N TYR A 246 0.40 2.77 -15.68
CA TYR A 246 -0.22 3.89 -16.37
C TYR A 246 -0.86 4.87 -15.38
N ASN A 247 -0.95 6.14 -15.78
CA ASN A 247 -1.83 7.11 -15.12
C ASN A 247 -3.24 7.08 -15.73
N GLU A 248 -4.11 7.99 -15.29
CA GLU A 248 -5.51 8.13 -15.74
C GLU A 248 -5.67 8.41 -17.24
N LYS A 249 -4.60 8.87 -17.90
CA LYS A 249 -4.57 9.20 -19.34
C LYS A 249 -4.02 8.07 -20.20
N GLY A 250 -3.75 6.90 -19.61
CA GLY A 250 -3.09 5.79 -20.31
C GLY A 250 -1.63 6.08 -20.67
N LYS A 251 -1.00 7.07 -20.03
CA LYS A 251 0.42 7.38 -20.24
C LYS A 251 1.27 6.46 -19.37
N VAL A 252 2.28 5.82 -19.96
CA VAL A 252 3.23 4.97 -19.23
C VAL A 252 3.97 5.80 -18.18
N MET A 253 3.95 5.34 -16.94
CA MET A 253 4.55 6.02 -15.79
C MET A 253 5.93 5.44 -15.44
N PRO A 254 6.85 6.27 -14.91
CA PRO A 254 8.17 5.80 -14.53
C PRO A 254 8.10 4.95 -13.26
N ARG A 255 9.01 3.97 -13.16
CA ARG A 255 9.20 3.18 -11.95
C ARG A 255 9.75 4.03 -10.82
N ASN A 256 9.42 3.65 -9.58
CA ASN A 256 10.00 4.24 -8.39
C ASN A 256 11.13 3.35 -7.85
N ILE A 257 12.33 3.49 -8.43
CA ILE A 257 13.47 2.60 -8.17
C ILE A 257 14.51 3.31 -7.32
N THR A 258 14.55 3.02 -6.02
CA THR A 258 15.74 3.27 -5.20
C THR A 258 15.81 2.35 -4.00
N THR A 259 17.05 2.05 -3.58
CA THR A 259 17.31 1.33 -2.33
C THR A 259 16.88 2.12 -1.10
N ILE A 260 16.94 3.46 -1.14
CA ILE A 260 16.50 4.29 -0.02
C ILE A 260 14.98 4.29 0.15
N MET A 261 14.22 4.00 -0.91
CA MET A 261 12.78 3.82 -0.84
C MET A 261 12.37 2.39 -0.47
N ALA A 262 13.32 1.45 -0.35
CA ALA A 262 13.05 0.04 -0.07
C ALA A 262 12.15 -0.21 1.16
N PRO A 263 12.36 0.43 2.34
CA PRO A 263 11.49 0.21 3.50
C PRO A 263 10.15 0.94 3.42
N THR A 264 9.96 1.88 2.48
CA THR A 264 8.78 2.76 2.45
C THR A 264 7.81 2.45 1.30
N GLY A 265 8.33 2.10 0.13
CA GLY A 265 7.52 1.83 -1.06
C GLY A 265 8.23 1.02 -2.14
N GLY A 266 9.40 0.47 -1.82
CA GLY A 266 10.28 -0.17 -2.80
C GLY A 266 10.15 -1.70 -2.87
N ILE A 267 9.15 -2.32 -2.24
CA ILE A 267 8.90 -3.76 -2.45
C ILE A 267 8.07 -3.96 -3.72
N LEU A 268 8.44 -4.96 -4.49
CA LEU A 268 7.64 -5.56 -5.56
C LEU A 268 7.05 -6.87 -5.06
N SER A 269 5.83 -7.19 -5.47
CA SER A 269 5.19 -8.45 -5.10
C SER A 269 4.16 -8.89 -6.14
N THR A 270 3.54 -10.03 -5.87
CA THR A 270 2.43 -10.63 -6.61
C THR A 270 1.26 -10.89 -5.66
N THR A 271 0.04 -11.10 -6.20
CA THR A 271 -1.08 -11.49 -5.33
C THR A 271 -0.89 -12.88 -4.73
N GLU A 272 -0.22 -13.81 -5.43
CA GLU A 272 0.14 -15.15 -4.90
C GLU A 272 0.97 -15.04 -3.61
N ASP A 273 1.96 -14.15 -3.59
CA ASP A 273 2.81 -13.97 -2.41
C ASP A 273 2.11 -13.15 -1.32
N LEU A 274 1.39 -12.09 -1.69
CA LEU A 274 0.66 -11.29 -0.70
C LEU A 274 -0.45 -12.08 -0.01
N VAL A 275 -1.05 -13.08 -0.66
CA VAL A 275 -1.96 -14.01 0.00
C VAL A 275 -1.26 -14.80 1.12
N LYS A 276 -0.01 -15.25 0.91
CA LYS A 276 0.78 -15.91 1.97
C LYS A 276 1.10 -14.96 3.11
N TYR A 277 1.41 -13.71 2.80
CA TYR A 277 1.63 -12.66 3.79
C TYR A 277 0.36 -12.36 4.61
N MET A 278 -0.81 -12.25 3.95
CA MET A 278 -2.10 -12.10 4.63
C MET A 278 -2.39 -13.27 5.55
N GLN A 279 -2.18 -14.51 5.10
CA GLN A 279 -2.37 -15.71 5.92
C GLN A 279 -1.54 -15.67 7.20
N TYR A 280 -0.27 -15.26 7.11
CA TYR A 280 0.57 -15.05 8.28
C TYR A 280 -0.02 -14.00 9.22
N HIS A 281 -0.42 -12.84 8.69
CA HIS A 281 -0.98 -11.75 9.48
C HIS A 281 -2.40 -12.03 10.02
N LEU A 282 -3.11 -13.05 9.56
CA LEU A 282 -4.37 -13.47 10.18
C LEU A 282 -4.15 -14.20 11.52
N SER A 283 -2.98 -14.78 11.75
CA SER A 283 -2.64 -15.48 12.98
C SER A 283 -2.36 -14.52 14.14
N GLN A 284 -3.40 -14.02 14.82
CA GLN A 284 -3.24 -13.09 15.96
C GLN A 284 -2.55 -13.70 17.19
N ASN A 285 -2.35 -15.02 17.21
CA ASN A 285 -1.57 -15.69 18.26
C ASN A 285 -0.06 -15.60 18.03
N ASP A 286 0.38 -15.24 16.82
CA ASP A 286 1.78 -14.95 16.56
C ASP A 286 2.17 -13.62 17.23
N LYS A 287 3.19 -13.65 18.09
CA LYS A 287 3.61 -12.49 18.88
C LYS A 287 4.10 -11.31 18.04
N TYR A 288 4.69 -11.55 16.87
CA TYR A 288 5.17 -10.50 15.99
C TYR A 288 3.99 -9.85 15.26
N VAL A 289 3.04 -10.67 14.79
CA VAL A 289 1.78 -10.19 14.18
C VAL A 289 0.98 -9.37 15.19
N ALA A 290 0.72 -9.91 16.38
CA ALA A 290 -0.04 -9.24 17.43
C ALA A 290 0.58 -7.88 17.81
N LEU A 291 1.90 -7.83 17.97
CA LEU A 291 2.62 -6.59 18.26
C LEU A 291 2.51 -5.59 17.10
N SER A 292 2.66 -6.06 15.85
CA SER A 292 2.55 -5.19 14.67
C SER A 292 1.17 -4.56 14.49
N HIS A 293 0.13 -5.22 14.99
CA HIS A 293 -1.25 -4.77 14.92
C HIS A 293 -1.73 -4.03 16.17
N THR A 294 -0.85 -3.84 17.17
CA THR A 294 -1.21 -3.13 18.40
C THR A 294 -1.01 -1.62 18.22
N PRO A 295 -2.03 -0.77 18.44
CA PRO A 295 -1.87 0.68 18.39
C PRO A 295 -0.77 1.17 19.33
N VAL A 296 0.15 1.98 18.80
CA VAL A 296 1.30 2.50 19.58
C VAL A 296 1.05 3.88 20.19
N VAL A 297 0.11 4.65 19.62
CA VAL A 297 -0.39 5.92 20.16
C VAL A 297 -1.90 5.94 19.94
N LYS A 298 -2.63 6.49 20.91
CA LYS A 298 -4.08 6.69 20.79
C LYS A 298 -4.35 7.89 19.90
N THR A 299 -5.14 7.68 18.85
CA THR A 299 -5.63 8.72 17.94
C THR A 299 -7.16 8.75 17.97
N GLU A 300 -7.77 9.85 17.50
CA GLU A 300 -9.19 9.83 17.15
C GLU A 300 -9.38 9.14 15.79
N GLY A 301 -10.42 8.33 15.64
CA GLY A 301 -10.67 7.54 14.43
C GLY A 301 -9.78 6.30 14.30
N ASP A 302 -9.32 6.03 13.06
CA ASP A 302 -8.44 4.90 12.76
C ASP A 302 -7.18 4.94 13.63
N GLN A 303 -6.87 3.78 14.22
CA GLN A 303 -5.63 3.59 14.96
C GLN A 303 -4.52 3.16 14.02
N THR A 304 -3.27 3.38 14.43
CA THR A 304 -2.10 2.87 13.70
C THR A 304 -1.21 2.02 14.60
N GLY A 305 -0.94 0.79 14.16
CA GLY A 305 0.04 -0.10 14.78
C GLY A 305 1.46 0.19 14.29
N LEU A 306 2.24 -0.86 14.03
CA LEU A 306 3.53 -0.72 13.36
C LEU A 306 3.29 -0.58 11.85
N PHE A 307 2.99 0.65 11.40
CA PHE A 307 2.60 1.00 10.03
C PHE A 307 1.33 0.35 9.49
N TRP A 308 0.60 -0.43 10.30
CA TRP A 308 -0.71 -0.97 9.94
C TRP A 308 -1.81 0.00 10.34
N ARG A 309 -2.74 0.30 9.44
CA ARG A 309 -3.97 1.01 9.79
C ARG A 309 -4.97 0.02 10.36
N ILE A 310 -5.70 0.46 11.37
CA ILE A 310 -6.67 -0.36 12.09
C ILE A 310 -7.96 0.44 12.17
N HIS A 311 -8.99 -0.05 11.50
CA HIS A 311 -10.33 0.51 11.57
C HIS A 311 -11.24 -0.45 12.34
N THR A 312 -12.11 0.11 13.17
CA THR A 312 -13.14 -0.63 13.90
C THR A 312 -14.49 -0.12 13.42
N TYR A 313 -15.26 -1.00 12.78
CA TYR A 313 -16.62 -0.71 12.32
C TYR A 313 -17.59 -0.61 13.51
N GLU A 314 -18.79 -0.07 13.25
CA GLU A 314 -19.82 0.14 14.28
C GLU A 314 -20.29 -1.17 14.94
N ASP A 315 -20.27 -2.28 14.20
CA ASP A 315 -20.60 -3.62 14.70
C ASP A 315 -19.47 -4.26 15.55
N GLY A 316 -18.35 -3.56 15.72
CA GLY A 316 -17.17 -4.01 16.43
C GLY A 316 -16.18 -4.83 15.59
N THR A 317 -16.50 -5.10 14.32
CA THR A 317 -15.59 -5.76 13.37
C THR A 317 -14.33 -4.93 13.21
N LYS A 318 -13.16 -5.57 13.28
CA LYS A 318 -11.87 -4.90 13.09
C LYS A 318 -11.27 -5.29 11.76
N THR A 319 -10.86 -4.29 11.00
CA THR A 319 -10.04 -4.46 9.79
C THR A 319 -8.65 -3.89 10.01
N ILE A 320 -7.65 -4.61 9.51
CA ILE A 320 -6.25 -4.22 9.54
C ILE A 320 -5.78 -4.13 8.10
N TYR A 321 -5.33 -2.95 7.69
CA TYR A 321 -5.16 -2.66 6.28
C TYR A 321 -4.05 -1.68 6.00
N HIS A 322 -3.66 -1.63 4.72
CA HIS A 322 -2.87 -0.55 4.17
C HIS A 322 -3.14 -0.42 2.66
N THR A 323 -3.18 0.80 2.16
CA THR A 323 -3.26 1.09 0.71
C THR A 323 -1.88 1.41 0.14
N GLY A 324 -1.67 1.16 -1.14
CA GLY A 324 -0.41 1.40 -1.83
C GLY A 324 -0.66 2.17 -3.12
N GLY A 325 0.11 3.23 -3.36
CA GLY A 325 0.04 4.00 -4.60
C GLY A 325 1.43 4.44 -5.04
N THR A 326 1.79 4.14 -6.29
CA THR A 326 2.87 4.83 -7.00
C THR A 326 2.28 5.62 -8.17
N PHE A 327 3.11 6.10 -9.10
CA PHE A 327 2.63 6.92 -10.21
C PHE A 327 1.73 6.16 -11.20
N GLY A 328 1.76 4.83 -11.20
CA GLY A 328 0.87 4.04 -12.05
C GLY A 328 0.47 2.68 -11.49
N PHE A 329 0.74 2.42 -10.22
CA PHE A 329 0.27 1.22 -9.52
C PHE A 329 -0.59 1.63 -8.34
N SER A 330 -1.73 0.98 -8.18
CA SER A 330 -2.55 1.08 -6.97
C SER A 330 -2.74 -0.29 -6.34
N GLY A 331 -2.93 -0.32 -5.04
CA GLY A 331 -3.25 -1.55 -4.35
C GLY A 331 -3.87 -1.34 -2.98
N VAL A 332 -4.53 -2.40 -2.52
CA VAL A 332 -5.12 -2.51 -1.19
C VAL A 332 -4.74 -3.87 -0.64
N LEU A 333 -4.28 -3.89 0.61
CA LEU A 333 -4.07 -5.09 1.40
C LEU A 333 -4.91 -4.95 2.67
N GLN A 334 -5.86 -5.86 2.88
CA GLN A 334 -6.81 -5.74 3.97
C GLN A 334 -7.14 -7.11 4.56
N ILE A 335 -7.07 -7.24 5.88
CA ILE A 335 -7.38 -8.47 6.60
C ILE A 335 -8.43 -8.23 7.70
N TYR A 336 -9.20 -9.28 7.96
CA TYR A 336 -10.27 -9.34 8.93
C TYR A 336 -10.02 -10.56 9.83
N PRO A 337 -9.26 -10.40 10.93
CA PRO A 337 -8.85 -11.53 11.75
C PRO A 337 -10.01 -12.33 12.35
N SER A 338 -11.09 -11.66 12.78
CA SER A 338 -12.30 -12.32 13.32
C SER A 338 -13.00 -13.19 12.28
N GLU A 339 -12.88 -12.82 11.01
CA GLU A 339 -13.47 -13.52 9.87
C GLU A 339 -12.53 -14.52 9.22
N ASN A 340 -11.30 -14.66 9.71
CA ASN A 340 -10.26 -15.48 9.08
C ASN A 340 -10.15 -15.24 7.56
N MET A 341 -10.20 -13.95 7.19
CA MET A 341 -10.35 -13.49 5.81
C MET A 341 -9.36 -12.38 5.47
N GLY A 342 -8.81 -12.40 4.25
CA GLY A 342 -8.02 -11.30 3.72
C GLY A 342 -8.24 -11.11 2.24
N VAL A 343 -8.11 -9.87 1.78
CA VAL A 343 -8.19 -9.50 0.37
C VAL A 343 -6.99 -8.61 0.02
N VAL A 344 -6.35 -8.93 -1.09
CA VAL A 344 -5.34 -8.10 -1.73
C VAL A 344 -5.77 -7.81 -3.15
N ILE A 345 -5.67 -6.54 -3.55
CA ILE A 345 -5.96 -6.10 -4.92
C ILE A 345 -4.80 -5.24 -5.39
N LEU A 346 -4.30 -5.50 -6.60
CA LEU A 346 -3.23 -4.76 -7.26
C LEU A 346 -3.67 -4.38 -8.67
N SER A 347 -3.52 -3.11 -9.05
CA SER A 347 -3.79 -2.60 -10.40
C SER A 347 -2.54 -1.95 -11.00
N ASN A 348 -2.37 -2.06 -12.31
CA ASN A 348 -1.31 -1.34 -13.06
C ASN A 348 -1.80 -0.02 -13.65
N GLU A 349 -2.73 0.62 -12.95
CA GLU A 349 -3.11 2.00 -13.17
C GLU A 349 -3.31 2.70 -11.83
N SER A 350 -3.01 4.01 -11.79
CA SER A 350 -3.21 4.86 -10.62
C SER A 350 -3.67 6.26 -11.00
N ASP A 351 -4.68 6.70 -10.27
CA ASP A 351 -5.28 8.02 -10.27
C ASP A 351 -5.70 8.42 -8.84
N GLY A 352 -6.39 9.56 -8.69
CA GLY A 352 -6.84 10.04 -7.38
C GLY A 352 -7.94 9.22 -6.71
N GLU A 353 -8.62 8.33 -7.43
CA GLU A 353 -9.77 7.55 -6.93
C GLU A 353 -9.47 6.05 -6.84
N SER A 354 -8.37 5.60 -7.45
CA SER A 354 -8.06 4.19 -7.68
C SER A 354 -8.11 3.39 -6.38
N GLN A 355 -7.37 3.83 -5.36
CA GLN A 355 -7.31 3.14 -4.07
C GLN A 355 -8.69 3.06 -3.39
N GLY A 356 -9.49 4.12 -3.46
CA GLY A 356 -10.85 4.14 -2.92
C GLY A 356 -11.73 3.12 -3.63
N LYS A 357 -11.74 3.12 -4.97
CA LYS A 357 -12.49 2.14 -5.77
C LYS A 357 -12.03 0.70 -5.52
N LEU A 358 -10.73 0.47 -5.35
CA LEU A 358 -10.23 -0.86 -4.97
C LEU A 358 -10.71 -1.26 -3.57
N GLN A 359 -10.76 -0.32 -2.62
CA GLN A 359 -11.26 -0.56 -1.28
C GLN A 359 -12.77 -0.86 -1.29
N ASP A 360 -13.57 -0.19 -2.12
CA ASP A 360 -15.00 -0.49 -2.29
C ASP A 360 -15.23 -1.95 -2.75
N ILE A 361 -14.34 -2.48 -3.61
CA ILE A 361 -14.37 -3.90 -4.01
C ILE A 361 -14.09 -4.80 -2.80
N VAL A 362 -13.06 -4.49 -2.02
CA VAL A 362 -12.70 -5.24 -0.80
C VAL A 362 -13.86 -5.29 0.20
N GLU A 363 -14.45 -4.13 0.50
CA GLU A 363 -15.57 -4.00 1.43
C GLU A 363 -16.80 -4.76 0.94
N SER A 364 -17.10 -4.69 -0.37
CA SER A 364 -18.17 -5.48 -0.98
C SER A 364 -17.97 -6.99 -0.85
N ILE A 365 -16.72 -7.47 -0.90
CA ILE A 365 -16.40 -8.90 -0.70
C ILE A 365 -16.63 -9.26 0.79
N LEU A 366 -16.23 -8.40 1.73
CA LEU A 366 -16.47 -8.61 3.16
C LEU A 366 -17.96 -8.70 3.49
N GLU A 367 -18.77 -7.75 3.03
CA GLU A 367 -20.22 -7.70 3.31
C GLU A 367 -20.96 -8.96 2.83
N ASN A 368 -20.40 -9.65 1.84
CA ASN A 368 -20.95 -10.87 1.27
C ASN A 368 -20.14 -12.11 1.66
N SER A 369 -19.23 -12.00 2.63
CA SER A 369 -18.31 -13.07 3.02
C SER A 369 -19.02 -14.33 3.56
N SER A 370 -20.16 -14.15 4.22
CA SER A 370 -21.04 -15.25 4.68
C SER A 370 -21.65 -16.07 3.53
N LYS A 371 -21.65 -15.54 2.30
CA LYS A 371 -22.20 -16.17 1.08
C LYS A 371 -21.12 -16.77 0.17
N ILE A 372 -19.86 -16.76 0.61
CA ILE A 372 -18.71 -17.26 -0.16
C ILE A 372 -18.65 -18.80 -0.18
N ASN A 373 -19.22 -19.46 0.84
CA ASN A 373 -19.20 -20.92 1.00
C ASN A 373 -20.25 -21.65 0.18
#